data_AF-A0A929I7Y1-F1
#
_entry.id   AF-A0A929I7Y1-F1
#
_cell.length_a   1.000
_cell.length_b   1.000
_cell.length_c   1.000
_cell.angle_alpha   90.00
_cell.angle_beta   90.00
_cell.angle_gamma   90.00
#
_symmetry.space_group_name_H-M   'P 1'
#
loop_
_entity.id
_entity.type
_entity.pdbx_description
1 polymer ?
#
loop_
_entity_poly.entity_id
_entity_poly.type
_entity_poly.pdbx_seq_one_letter_code
_entity_poly.pdbx_strand_id
1 'polypeptide(L)'
;MPVNAEKEITKLWRNLHNAQGEICKTFYRWREVALEVAGPDIKPLDVALKAAEMMGKDMGKDFLPRLNWLKGEEGFMMNLGRSLAGLWITEGGIAFAEKGENPGEIFVKCTRCPWPTAAKQYGVPMEEVALTRERLFQTMLEDVSFFLNIKVKIEMLKAIPRGQGEWLFRLYKEE
;
A
#
# COMPACT_ATOMS: atom_id res chain seq x y z
N MET A 1 22.33 -30.98 20.20
CA MET A 1 20.91 -30.88 20.61
C MET A 1 20.06 -30.72 19.35
N PRO A 2 18.97 -31.46 19.18
CA PRO A 2 18.07 -31.24 18.04
C PRO A 2 17.44 -29.85 18.12
N VAL A 3 17.26 -29.21 16.96
CA VAL A 3 16.58 -27.91 16.85
C VAL A 3 15.12 -28.09 17.23
N ASN A 4 14.62 -27.27 18.16
CA ASN A 4 13.19 -27.19 18.45
C ASN A 4 12.52 -26.28 17.40
N ALA A 5 11.95 -26.90 16.36
CA ALA A 5 11.35 -26.18 15.24
C ALA A 5 10.20 -25.26 15.67
N GLU A 6 9.33 -25.71 16.59
CA GLU A 6 8.19 -24.93 17.06
C GLU A 6 8.63 -23.63 17.77
N LYS A 7 9.66 -23.74 18.61
CA LYS A 7 10.26 -22.60 19.30
C LYS A 7 10.84 -21.58 18.32
N GLU A 8 11.58 -22.04 17.31
CA GLU A 8 12.17 -21.15 16.32
C GLU A 8 11.11 -20.51 15.40
N ILE A 9 10.07 -21.25 14.99
CA ILE A 9 8.94 -20.70 14.22
C ILE A 9 8.21 -19.62 15.04
N THR A 10 7.91 -19.90 16.31
CA THR A 10 7.24 -18.93 17.19
C THR A 10 8.06 -17.65 17.37
N LYS A 11 9.39 -17.80 17.51
CA LYS A 11 10.32 -16.66 17.62
C LYS A 11 10.34 -15.83 16.34
N LEU A 12 10.43 -16.47 15.17
CA LEU A 12 10.40 -15.79 13.87
C LEU A 12 9.07 -15.06 13.64
N TRP A 13 7.96 -15.73 13.95
CA TRP A 13 6.62 -15.15 13.84
C TRP A 13 6.49 -13.90 14.72
N ARG A 14 6.90 -13.97 15.99
CA ARG A 14 6.89 -12.80 16.88
C ARG A 14 7.78 -11.66 16.35
N ASN A 15 8.98 -11.97 15.86
CA ASN A 15 9.89 -10.97 15.32
C ASN A 15 9.31 -10.28 14.08
N LEU A 16 8.64 -11.04 13.21
CA LEU A 16 7.92 -10.49 12.05
C LEU A 16 6.84 -9.50 12.49
N HIS A 17 5.95 -9.89 13.41
CA HIS A 17 4.88 -8.99 13.90
C HIS A 17 5.42 -7.73 14.58
N ASN A 18 6.52 -7.85 15.32
CA ASN A 18 7.20 -6.70 15.90
C ASN A 18 7.73 -5.75 14.83
N ALA A 19 8.37 -6.28 13.78
CA ALA A 19 8.85 -5.47 12.66
C ALA A 19 7.69 -4.80 11.92
N GLN A 20 6.62 -5.53 11.62
CA GLN A 20 5.40 -5.02 10.99
C GLN A 20 4.78 -3.87 11.79
N GLY A 21 4.74 -4.00 13.12
CA GLY A 21 4.26 -2.95 14.01
C GLY A 21 5.07 -1.67 13.96
N GLU A 22 6.36 -1.73 13.61
CA GLU A 22 7.22 -0.54 13.53
C GLU A 22 7.19 0.13 12.14
N ILE A 23 6.85 -0.58 11.06
CA ILE A 23 6.79 0.00 9.69
C ILE A 23 5.85 1.22 9.66
N CYS A 24 4.59 1.03 10.08
CA CYS A 24 3.59 2.10 10.04
C CYS A 24 3.93 3.25 11.00
N LYS A 25 4.46 2.92 12.18
CA LYS A 25 4.86 3.93 13.19
C LYS A 25 6.02 4.78 12.70
N THR A 26 6.98 4.16 12.02
CA THR A 26 8.15 4.85 11.49
C THR A 26 7.74 5.93 10.48
N PHE A 27 6.76 5.67 9.61
CA PHE A 27 6.20 6.69 8.73
C PHE A 27 5.67 7.90 9.52
N TYR A 28 4.87 7.68 10.56
CA TYR A 28 4.30 8.80 11.34
C TYR A 28 5.35 9.55 12.17
N ARG A 29 6.37 8.87 12.70
CA ARG A 29 7.50 9.54 13.35
C ARG A 29 8.25 10.45 12.39
N TRP A 30 8.52 9.97 11.16
CA TRP A 30 9.16 10.80 10.13
C TRP A 30 8.27 11.96 9.68
N ARG A 31 6.95 11.75 9.64
CA ARG A 31 6.00 12.83 9.38
C ARG A 31 6.06 13.90 10.47
N GLU A 32 6.11 13.54 11.75
CA GLU A 32 6.25 14.52 12.85
C GLU A 32 7.54 15.34 12.71
N VAL A 33 8.68 14.67 12.47
CA VAL A 33 9.96 15.36 12.21
C VAL A 33 9.86 16.29 11.00
N ALA A 34 9.25 15.84 9.90
CA ALA A 34 9.09 16.67 8.71
C ALA A 34 8.23 17.92 8.97
N LEU A 35 7.20 17.82 9.83
CA LEU A 35 6.37 18.95 10.21
C LEU A 35 7.11 19.96 11.09
N GLU A 36 7.90 19.47 12.06
CA GLU A 36 8.75 20.35 12.89
C GLU A 36 9.77 21.11 12.05
N VAL A 37 10.38 20.45 11.05
CA VAL A 37 11.37 21.07 10.15
C VAL A 37 10.71 22.06 9.18
N ALA A 38 9.53 21.74 8.64
CA ALA A 38 8.85 22.59 7.66
C ALA A 38 8.26 23.88 8.26
N GLY A 39 8.03 23.91 9.58
CA GLY A 39 7.55 25.09 10.29
C GLY A 39 6.01 25.21 10.34
N PRO A 40 5.47 26.23 11.05
CA PRO A 40 4.06 26.28 11.45
C PRO A 40 3.07 26.55 10.31
N ASP A 41 3.53 27.09 9.18
CA ASP A 41 2.67 27.45 8.05
C ASP A 41 2.32 26.26 7.14
N ILE A 42 2.97 25.11 7.35
CA ILE A 42 2.74 23.93 6.53
C ILE A 42 1.46 23.19 6.94
N LYS A 43 0.67 22.76 5.96
CA LYS A 43 -0.46 21.88 6.22
C LYS A 43 0.04 20.43 6.35
N PRO A 44 -0.32 19.72 7.42
CA PRO A 44 0.16 18.35 7.60
C PRO A 44 -0.20 17.37 6.49
N LEU A 45 -1.38 17.56 5.89
CA LEU A 45 -1.84 16.76 4.75
C LEU A 45 -0.93 16.93 3.52
N ASP A 46 -0.42 18.13 3.25
CA ASP A 46 0.42 18.40 2.08
C ASP A 46 1.75 17.64 2.20
N VAL A 47 2.33 17.61 3.40
CA VAL A 47 3.53 16.82 3.71
C VAL A 47 3.27 15.33 3.53
N ALA A 48 2.16 14.84 4.09
CA ALA A 48 1.81 13.43 4.02
C ALA A 48 1.53 12.96 2.58
N LEU A 49 0.81 13.76 1.78
CA LEU A 49 0.56 13.50 0.37
C LEU A 49 1.85 13.52 -0.45
N LYS A 50 2.76 14.45 -0.16
CA LYS A 50 4.06 14.49 -0.84
C LYS A 50 4.91 13.28 -0.50
N ALA A 51 4.94 12.87 0.77
CA ALA A 51 5.62 11.65 1.20
C ALA A 51 5.04 10.42 0.49
N ALA A 52 3.71 10.29 0.45
CA ALA A 52 3.03 9.20 -0.25
C ALA A 52 3.34 9.18 -1.75
N GLU A 53 3.38 10.33 -2.42
CA GLU A 53 3.77 10.42 -3.84
C GLU A 53 5.21 9.94 -4.07
N MET A 54 6.17 10.40 -3.26
CA MET A 54 7.57 10.05 -3.43
C MET A 54 7.81 8.56 -3.15
N MET A 55 7.24 8.06 -2.06
CA MET A 55 7.27 6.63 -1.75
C MET A 55 6.63 5.80 -2.86
N GLY A 56 5.49 6.24 -3.39
CA GLY A 56 4.77 5.51 -4.43
C GLY A 56 5.59 5.39 -5.72
N LYS A 57 6.23 6.48 -6.15
CA LYS A 57 7.16 6.46 -7.30
C LYS A 57 8.28 5.45 -7.10
N ASP A 58 8.93 5.44 -5.94
CA ASP A 58 10.04 4.52 -5.69
C ASP A 58 9.58 3.07 -5.58
N MET A 59 8.46 2.81 -4.90
CA MET A 59 7.88 1.47 -4.78
C MET A 59 7.33 0.95 -6.12
N GLY A 60 6.83 1.83 -7.00
CA GLY A 60 6.39 1.45 -8.34
C GLY A 60 7.52 0.89 -9.19
N LYS A 61 8.72 1.47 -9.09
CA LYS A 61 9.93 1.00 -9.79
C LYS A 61 10.33 -0.41 -9.35
N ASP A 62 10.18 -0.72 -8.06
CA ASP A 62 10.50 -2.05 -7.51
C ASP A 62 9.59 -3.17 -8.07
N PHE A 63 8.43 -2.82 -8.62
CA PHE A 63 7.53 -3.78 -9.25
C PHE A 63 7.97 -4.18 -10.66
N LEU A 64 8.63 -3.27 -11.39
CA LEU A 64 8.94 -3.44 -12.82
C LEU A 64 9.62 -4.78 -13.14
N PRO A 65 10.64 -5.27 -12.39
CA PRO A 65 11.30 -6.53 -12.71
C PRO A 65 10.39 -7.77 -12.54
N ARG A 66 9.28 -7.64 -11.80
CA ARG A 66 8.36 -8.74 -11.48
C ARG A 66 7.10 -8.71 -12.35
N LEU A 67 6.86 -7.63 -13.08
CA LEU A 67 5.76 -7.49 -14.01
C LEU A 67 6.14 -8.11 -15.36
N ASN A 68 5.26 -8.93 -15.92
CA ASN A 68 5.51 -9.64 -17.16
C ASN A 68 4.27 -9.64 -18.05
N TRP A 69 4.30 -8.82 -19.10
CA TRP A 69 3.22 -8.71 -20.08
C TRP A 69 3.07 -9.95 -20.98
N LEU A 70 4.11 -10.79 -21.12
CA LEU A 70 4.02 -12.04 -21.90
C LEU A 70 3.01 -13.03 -21.31
N LYS A 71 2.55 -12.82 -20.07
CA LYS A 71 1.47 -13.60 -19.44
C LYS A 71 0.07 -13.17 -19.91
N GLY A 72 -0.02 -12.27 -20.88
CA GLY A 72 -1.28 -11.66 -21.33
C GLY A 72 -1.79 -10.61 -20.36
N GLU A 73 -2.80 -9.86 -20.82
CA GLU A 73 -3.37 -8.74 -20.06
C GLU A 73 -3.90 -9.17 -18.69
N GLU A 74 -4.71 -10.22 -18.64
CA GLU A 74 -5.27 -10.74 -17.39
C GLU A 74 -4.19 -11.18 -16.40
N GLY A 75 -3.16 -11.88 -16.89
CA GLY A 75 -2.03 -12.35 -16.08
C GLY A 75 -1.19 -11.20 -15.54
N PHE A 76 -0.98 -10.16 -16.35
CA PHE A 76 -0.31 -8.93 -15.94
C PHE A 76 -1.11 -8.18 -14.87
N MET A 77 -2.39 -7.89 -15.14
CA MET A 77 -3.25 -7.13 -14.23
C MET A 77 -3.39 -7.83 -12.88
N MET A 78 -3.58 -9.15 -12.88
CA MET A 78 -3.64 -9.94 -11.65
C MET A 78 -2.31 -9.89 -10.87
N ASN A 79 -1.15 -9.94 -11.55
CA ASN A 79 0.15 -9.80 -10.89
C ASN A 79 0.31 -8.42 -10.26
N LEU A 80 -0.04 -7.35 -11.00
CA LEU A 80 0.00 -5.98 -10.50
C LEU A 80 -0.91 -5.79 -9.27
N GLY A 81 -2.17 -6.25 -9.34
CA GLY A 81 -3.10 -6.19 -8.21
C GLY A 81 -2.63 -6.98 -6.99
N ARG A 82 -2.01 -8.16 -7.20
CA ARG A 82 -1.38 -8.95 -6.11
C ARG A 82 -0.17 -8.25 -5.51
N SER A 83 0.63 -7.56 -6.32
CA SER A 83 1.78 -6.77 -5.84
C SER A 83 1.30 -5.62 -4.95
N LEU A 84 0.23 -4.92 -5.35
CA LEU A 84 -0.41 -3.88 -4.52
C LEU A 84 -1.00 -4.44 -3.22
N ALA A 85 -1.72 -5.57 -3.28
CA ALA A 85 -2.22 -6.25 -2.07
C ALA A 85 -1.07 -6.70 -1.16
N GLY A 86 0.04 -7.15 -1.74
CA GLY A 86 1.25 -7.58 -1.06
C GLY A 86 1.84 -6.52 -0.13
N LEU A 87 1.68 -5.23 -0.45
CA LEU A 87 2.14 -4.15 0.42
C LEU A 87 1.46 -4.19 1.78
N TRP A 88 0.15 -4.37 1.83
CA TRP A 88 -0.55 -4.53 3.10
C TRP A 88 -0.12 -5.79 3.83
N ILE A 89 0.11 -6.90 3.13
CA ILE A 89 0.58 -8.15 3.75
C ILE A 89 1.94 -7.93 4.42
N THR A 90 2.86 -7.24 3.75
CA THR A 90 4.16 -6.84 4.31
C THR A 90 4.01 -5.99 5.56
N GLU A 91 3.03 -5.09 5.59
CA GLU A 91 2.73 -4.22 6.73
C GLU A 91 1.98 -4.93 7.89
N GLY A 92 1.55 -6.19 7.71
CA GLY A 92 0.80 -6.96 8.72
C GLY A 92 -0.72 -6.92 8.56
N GLY A 93 -1.19 -6.46 7.41
CA GLY A 93 -2.59 -6.48 7.00
C GLY A 93 -3.04 -7.80 6.37
N ILE A 94 -4.34 -7.90 6.14
CA ILE A 94 -4.97 -9.00 5.38
C ILE A 94 -5.53 -8.38 4.11
N ALA A 95 -4.94 -8.75 2.97
CA ALA A 95 -5.27 -8.18 1.67
C ALA A 95 -5.20 -9.23 0.57
N PHE A 96 -5.96 -9.01 -0.50
CA PHE A 96 -6.06 -9.91 -1.63
C PHE A 96 -6.47 -9.15 -2.89
N ALA A 97 -6.31 -9.79 -4.04
CA ALA A 97 -6.72 -9.26 -5.34
C ALA A 97 -7.68 -10.24 -6.01
N GLU A 98 -8.80 -9.73 -6.53
CA GLU A 98 -9.87 -10.47 -7.18
C GLU A 98 -10.03 -9.97 -8.61
N LYS A 99 -10.42 -10.86 -9.53
CA LYS A 99 -10.73 -10.48 -10.91
C LYS A 99 -11.99 -9.61 -10.94
N GLY A 100 -11.99 -8.60 -11.78
CA GLY A 100 -13.21 -7.92 -12.22
C GLY A 100 -13.94 -8.71 -13.30
N GLU A 101 -14.87 -8.05 -13.98
CA GLU A 101 -15.64 -8.68 -15.06
C GLU A 101 -14.80 -8.85 -16.34
N ASN A 102 -13.85 -7.94 -16.56
CA ASN A 102 -13.01 -7.91 -17.76
C ASN A 102 -11.53 -8.22 -17.44
N PRO A 103 -10.75 -8.72 -18.42
CA PRO A 103 -9.32 -9.02 -18.26
C PRO A 103 -8.47 -7.84 -17.75
N GLY A 104 -8.88 -6.62 -18.10
CA GLY A 104 -8.25 -5.37 -17.73
C GLY A 104 -8.68 -4.81 -16.37
N GLU A 105 -9.43 -5.55 -15.55
CA GLU A 105 -9.98 -5.06 -14.28
C GLU A 105 -9.70 -6.00 -13.12
N ILE A 106 -9.24 -5.43 -12.00
CA ILE A 106 -8.90 -6.14 -10.76
C ILE A 106 -9.38 -5.33 -9.56
N PHE A 107 -10.00 -6.00 -8.59
CA PHE A 107 -10.32 -5.41 -7.30
C PHE A 107 -9.24 -5.76 -6.27
N VAL A 108 -8.61 -4.75 -5.69
CA VAL A 108 -7.63 -4.90 -4.62
C VAL A 108 -8.31 -4.58 -3.30
N LYS A 109 -8.34 -5.56 -2.39
CA LYS A 109 -9.06 -5.48 -1.12
C LYS A 109 -8.13 -5.60 0.08
N CYS A 110 -8.46 -4.91 1.15
CA CYS A 110 -7.84 -5.11 2.46
C CYS A 110 -8.89 -5.06 3.57
N THR A 111 -9.07 -6.16 4.28
CA THR A 111 -10.07 -6.31 5.36
C THR A 111 -9.49 -6.04 6.74
N ARG A 112 -8.16 -6.05 6.87
CA ARG A 112 -7.46 -5.67 8.09
C ARG A 112 -6.25 -4.82 7.72
N CYS A 113 -6.28 -3.54 8.10
CA CYS A 113 -5.21 -2.59 7.81
C CYS A 113 -4.61 -2.04 9.12
N PRO A 114 -3.28 -2.06 9.30
CA PRO A 114 -2.63 -1.54 10.50
C PRO A 114 -2.55 -0.01 10.55
N TRP A 115 -2.63 0.67 9.39
CA TRP A 115 -2.43 2.12 9.28
C TRP A 115 -3.37 2.98 10.10
N PRO A 116 -4.70 2.73 10.15
CA PRO A 116 -5.61 3.53 10.98
C PRO A 116 -5.28 3.45 12.48
N THR A 117 -4.83 2.28 12.95
CA THR A 117 -4.42 2.10 14.35
C THR A 117 -3.15 2.89 14.65
N ALA A 118 -2.16 2.84 13.77
CA ALA A 118 -0.95 3.64 13.91
C ALA A 118 -1.27 5.14 13.86
N ALA A 119 -2.07 5.59 12.89
CA ALA A 119 -2.48 7.00 12.74
C ALA A 119 -3.09 7.57 14.03
N LYS A 120 -3.97 6.81 14.68
CA LYS A 120 -4.59 7.20 15.96
C LYS A 120 -3.57 7.45 17.07
N GLN A 121 -2.48 6.67 17.13
CA GLN A 121 -1.43 6.85 18.14
C GLN A 121 -0.70 8.18 17.99
N TYR A 122 -0.65 8.74 16.77
CA TYR A 122 0.03 10.00 16.45
C TYR A 122 -0.96 11.15 16.18
N GLY A 123 -2.25 10.99 16.55
CA GLY A 123 -3.26 12.05 16.37
C GLY A 123 -3.55 12.42 14.91
N VAL A 124 -3.25 11.54 13.96
CA VAL A 124 -3.42 11.83 12.52
C VAL A 124 -4.88 11.64 12.08
N PRO A 125 -5.48 12.58 11.34
CA PRO A 125 -6.84 12.44 10.81
C PRO A 125 -7.01 11.20 9.93
N MET A 126 -8.13 10.49 10.09
CA MET A 126 -8.43 9.30 9.27
C MET A 126 -8.52 9.60 7.77
N GLU A 127 -8.95 10.81 7.41
CA GLU A 127 -9.01 11.22 6.00
C GLU A 127 -7.61 11.34 5.38
N GLU A 128 -6.60 11.77 6.15
CA GLU A 128 -5.22 11.77 5.68
C GLU A 128 -4.74 10.35 5.36
N VAL A 129 -5.11 9.35 6.17
CA VAL A 129 -4.80 7.94 5.92
C VAL A 129 -5.44 7.45 4.61
N ALA A 130 -6.69 7.85 4.34
CA ALA A 130 -7.40 7.51 3.11
C ALA A 130 -6.70 8.10 1.87
N LEU A 131 -6.47 9.41 1.89
CA LEU A 131 -5.91 10.14 0.76
C LEU A 131 -4.46 9.76 0.47
N THR A 132 -3.65 9.54 1.51
CA THR A 132 -2.25 9.13 1.33
C THR A 132 -2.13 7.72 0.74
N ARG A 133 -2.98 6.77 1.15
CA ARG A 133 -2.98 5.43 0.56
C ARG A 133 -3.40 5.44 -0.91
N GLU A 134 -4.43 6.22 -1.25
CA GLU A 134 -4.84 6.39 -2.65
C GLU A 134 -3.73 7.05 -3.48
N ARG A 135 -3.14 8.14 -3.00
CA ARG A 135 -2.04 8.84 -3.68
C ARG A 135 -0.82 7.94 -3.88
N LEU A 136 -0.47 7.14 -2.87
CA LEU A 136 0.61 6.15 -2.95
C LEU A 136 0.36 5.19 -4.12
N PHE A 137 -0.81 4.57 -4.18
CA PHE A 137 -1.13 3.61 -5.24
C PHE A 137 -1.21 4.25 -6.62
N GLN A 138 -1.81 5.44 -6.75
CA GLN A 138 -1.87 6.16 -8.03
C GLN A 138 -0.46 6.45 -8.57
N THR A 139 0.44 6.89 -7.71
CA THR A 139 1.81 7.29 -8.11
C THR A 139 2.71 6.09 -8.41
N MET A 140 2.48 4.94 -7.76
CA MET A 140 3.13 3.68 -8.15
C MET A 140 2.82 3.27 -9.59
N LEU A 141 1.63 3.59 -10.08
CA LEU A 141 1.19 3.22 -11.44
C LEU A 141 1.73 4.13 -12.53
N GLU A 142 2.29 5.29 -12.20
CA GLU A 142 2.89 6.23 -13.18
C GLU A 142 4.05 5.55 -13.93
N ASP A 143 5.03 5.02 -13.19
CA ASP A 143 6.20 4.36 -13.77
C ASP A 143 5.86 3.01 -14.41
N VAL A 144 4.92 2.26 -13.82
CA VAL A 144 4.41 1.01 -14.41
C VAL A 144 3.78 1.28 -15.78
N SER A 145 2.96 2.32 -15.87
CA SER A 145 2.29 2.68 -17.11
C SER A 145 3.27 3.16 -18.17
N PHE A 146 4.24 3.98 -17.76
CA PHE A 146 5.27 4.51 -18.65
C PHE A 146 6.17 3.41 -19.19
N PHE A 147 6.71 2.54 -18.33
CA PHE A 147 7.69 1.52 -18.72
C PHE A 147 7.10 0.43 -19.62
N LEU A 148 5.86 0.01 -19.34
CA LEU A 148 5.20 -1.04 -20.12
C LEU A 148 4.38 -0.50 -21.29
N ASN A 149 4.26 0.84 -21.42
CA ASN A 149 3.42 1.51 -22.40
C ASN A 149 1.94 1.02 -22.34
N ILE A 150 1.43 0.83 -21.13
CA ILE A 150 0.06 0.39 -20.85
C ILE A 150 -0.52 1.31 -19.79
N LYS A 151 -1.54 2.09 -20.13
CA LYS A 151 -2.17 3.00 -19.18
C LYS A 151 -2.99 2.21 -18.17
N VAL A 152 -2.53 2.16 -16.92
CA VAL A 152 -3.27 1.59 -15.80
C VAL A 152 -3.62 2.66 -14.79
N LYS A 153 -4.82 2.57 -14.23
CA LYS A 153 -5.34 3.48 -13.21
C LYS A 153 -5.87 2.70 -12.02
N ILE A 154 -5.91 3.38 -10.87
CA ILE A 154 -6.49 2.84 -9.66
C ILE A 154 -7.31 3.90 -8.95
N GLU A 155 -8.51 3.52 -8.51
CA GLU A 155 -9.43 4.38 -7.78
C GLU A 155 -9.87 3.72 -6.47
N MET A 156 -9.97 4.52 -5.41
CA MET A 156 -10.47 4.07 -4.12
C MET A 156 -12.01 4.10 -4.11
N LEU A 157 -12.63 2.93 -3.98
CA LEU A 157 -14.09 2.78 -3.86
C LEU A 157 -14.55 2.74 -2.41
N LYS A 158 -13.75 2.10 -1.53
CA LYS A 158 -14.00 2.05 -0.08
C LYS A 158 -12.72 2.22 0.71
N ALA A 159 -12.86 2.76 1.92
CA ALA A 159 -11.76 2.98 2.84
C ALA A 159 -12.16 2.64 4.28
N ILE A 160 -11.34 1.83 4.97
CA ILE A 160 -11.49 1.58 6.42
C ILE A 160 -11.50 2.89 7.23
N PRO A 161 -10.62 3.89 6.99
CA PRO A 161 -10.63 5.15 7.72
C PRO A 161 -11.95 5.94 7.59
N ARG A 162 -12.74 5.70 6.53
CA ARG A 162 -14.06 6.29 6.31
C ARG A 162 -15.22 5.46 6.87
N GLY A 163 -14.92 4.42 7.66
CA GLY A 163 -15.93 3.60 8.32
C GLY A 163 -16.56 2.51 7.45
N GLN A 164 -15.98 2.18 6.29
CA GLN A 164 -16.59 1.27 5.31
C GLN A 164 -16.21 -0.21 5.48
N GLY A 165 -15.54 -0.56 6.59
CA GLY A 165 -15.22 -1.95 6.97
C GLY A 165 -14.09 -2.62 6.18
N GLU A 166 -13.80 -2.16 4.97
CA GLU A 166 -12.70 -2.65 4.14
C GLU A 166 -12.12 -1.52 3.28
N TRP A 167 -10.90 -1.72 2.80
CA TRP A 167 -10.42 -1.02 1.62
C TRP A 167 -10.86 -1.78 0.39
N LEU A 168 -11.37 -1.05 -0.60
CA LEU A 168 -11.66 -1.57 -1.92
C LEU A 168 -11.12 -0.58 -2.94
N PHE A 169 -10.17 -1.04 -3.74
CA PHE A 169 -9.66 -0.30 -4.88
C PHE A 169 -10.00 -1.04 -6.16
N ARG A 170 -10.33 -0.27 -7.20
CA ARG A 170 -10.47 -0.80 -8.55
C ARG A 170 -9.24 -0.42 -9.36
N LEU A 171 -8.43 -1.41 -9.71
CA LEU A 171 -7.32 -1.30 -10.64
C LEU A 171 -7.84 -1.66 -12.03
N TYR A 172 -7.65 -0.79 -13.01
CA TYR A 172 -8.10 -1.04 -14.36
C TYR A 172 -7.14 -0.50 -15.42
N LYS A 173 -7.14 -1.10 -16.59
CA LYS A 173 -6.48 -0.59 -17.78
C LYS A 173 -7.40 0.40 -18.48
N GLU A 174 -6.87 1.56 -18.89
CA GLU A 174 -7.61 2.50 -19.74
C GLU A 174 -7.58 2.05 -21.21
N GLU A 175 -8.68 2.28 -21.91
CA GLU A 175 -8.79 2.09 -23.36
C GLU A 175 -7.94 3.11 -24.16
#